data_AF-A0A939WL14-F1
#
_entry.id   AF-A0A939WL14-F1
#
_cell.length_a   1.000
_cell.length_b   1.000
_cell.length_c   1.000
_cell.angle_alpha   90.00
_cell.angle_beta   90.00
_cell.angle_gamma   90.00
#
_symmetry.space_group_name_H-M   'P 1'
#
loop_
_entity.id
_entity.type
_entity.pdbx_description
1 polymer ?
#
loop_
_entity_poly.entity_id
_entity_poly.type
_entity_poly.pdbx_seq_one_letter_code
_entity_poly.pdbx_strand_id
1 'polypeptide(L)'
;MRLVSGQKGSDEFTEKIAHLADEVKQNIGYKRQFMEWERQKTYLYNKGLEEGKQEKAVEDARNLLTEGIAPDVIARCTGLSLEEVQKLAEESAKTTV
;
A
#
# COMPACT_ATOMS: atom_id res chain seq x y z
N MET A 1 -15.25 64.48 32.79
CA MET A 1 -15.40 63.49 31.70
C MET A 1 -14.72 62.21 32.16
N ARG A 2 -15.47 61.16 32.55
CA ARG A 2 -14.89 59.86 32.96
C ARG A 2 -14.65 59.04 31.70
N LEU A 3 -13.39 58.76 31.40
CA LEU A 3 -13.01 57.81 30.35
C LEU A 3 -13.47 56.43 30.82
N VAL A 4 -14.41 55.83 30.08
CA VAL A 4 -14.77 54.42 30.20
C VAL A 4 -13.52 53.65 29.81
N SER A 5 -12.79 53.13 30.79
CA SER A 5 -11.69 52.19 30.56
C SER A 5 -12.28 50.99 29.83
N GLY A 6 -11.87 50.79 28.58
CA GLY A 6 -12.33 49.68 27.75
C GLY A 6 -12.22 48.39 28.53
N GLN A 7 -13.35 47.72 28.74
CA GLN A 7 -13.36 46.34 29.21
C GLN A 7 -12.39 45.56 28.31
N LYS A 8 -11.50 44.77 28.92
CA LYS A 8 -10.68 43.76 28.25
C LYS A 8 -11.61 42.81 27.48
N GLY A 9 -12.03 43.19 26.28
CA GLY A 9 -12.74 42.34 25.33
C GLY A 9 -11.81 41.37 24.62
N SER A 10 -10.57 41.22 25.12
CA SER A 10 -9.51 40.45 24.49
C SER A 10 -9.25 39.10 25.13
N ASP A 11 -9.75 38.80 26.34
CA ASP A 11 -9.38 37.54 27.02
C ASP A 11 -10.27 36.38 26.51
N GLU A 12 -11.57 36.38 26.76
CA GLU A 12 -12.42 35.21 26.48
C GLU A 12 -12.66 34.95 24.97
N PHE A 13 -12.85 36.01 24.17
CA PHE A 13 -13.10 35.85 22.74
C PHE A 13 -11.84 35.39 21.98
N THR A 14 -10.67 35.91 22.35
CA THR A 14 -9.39 35.52 21.73
C THR A 14 -8.99 34.11 22.14
N GLU A 15 -9.21 33.73 23.40
CA GLU A 15 -8.99 32.36 23.88
C GLU A 15 -9.87 31.35 23.14
N LYS A 16 -11.15 31.67 22.91
CA LYS A 16 -12.06 30.83 22.11
C LYS A 16 -11.56 30.66 20.68
N ILE A 17 -11.07 31.71 20.03
CA ILE A 17 -10.50 31.61 18.68
C ILE A 17 -9.23 30.75 18.67
N ALA A 18 -8.35 30.92 19.66
CA ALA A 18 -7.14 30.12 19.79
C ALA A 18 -7.48 28.63 19.96
N HIS A 19 -8.45 28.31 20.82
CA HIS A 19 -8.93 26.95 21.03
C HIS A 19 -9.51 26.33 19.75
N LEU A 20 -10.38 27.05 19.05
CA LEU A 20 -10.95 26.61 17.77
C LEU A 20 -9.87 26.40 16.70
N ALA A 21 -8.86 27.28 16.64
CA ALA A 21 -7.76 27.15 15.70
C ALA A 21 -6.91 25.90 16.01
N ASP A 22 -6.68 25.58 17.28
CA ASP A 22 -5.94 24.38 17.67
C ASP A 22 -6.74 23.09 17.46
N GLU A 23 -8.05 23.09 17.72
CA GLU A 23 -8.95 21.98 17.35
C GLU A 23 -8.93 21.71 15.84
N VAL A 24 -9.01 22.76 15.02
CA VAL A 24 -8.95 22.62 13.55
C VAL A 24 -7.60 22.07 13.11
N LYS A 25 -6.48 22.54 13.68
CA LYS A 25 -5.14 22.00 13.38
C LYS A 25 -5.02 20.53 13.76
N GLN A 26 -5.52 20.14 14.94
CA GLN A 26 -5.52 18.75 15.38
C GLN A 26 -6.36 17.88 14.45
N ASN A 27 -7.57 18.34 14.09
CA ASN A 27 -8.44 17.66 13.13
C ASN A 27 -7.79 17.52 11.74
N ILE A 28 -7.10 18.54 11.24
CA ILE A 28 -6.33 18.47 9.99
C ILE A 28 -5.18 17.47 10.13
N GLY A 29 -4.49 17.45 11.27
CA GLY A 29 -3.44 16.50 11.59
C GLY A 29 -3.93 15.05 11.57
N TYR A 30 -5.01 14.78 12.31
CA TYR A 30 -5.65 13.46 12.34
C TYR A 30 -6.14 13.04 10.96
N LYS A 31 -6.79 13.95 10.22
CA LYS A 31 -7.23 13.68 8.84
C LYS A 31 -6.05 13.35 7.93
N ARG A 32 -4.94 14.10 8.02
CA ARG A 32 -3.75 13.83 7.21
C ARG A 32 -3.15 12.47 7.54
N GLN A 33 -2.97 12.16 8.82
CA GLN A 33 -2.41 10.88 9.27
C GLN A 33 -3.30 9.71 8.84
N PHE A 34 -4.62 9.85 8.99
CA PHE A 34 -5.58 8.85 8.56
C PHE A 34 -5.53 8.62 7.05
N MET A 35 -5.50 9.70 6.25
CA MET A 35 -5.40 9.59 4.79
C MET A 35 -4.11 8.90 4.35
N GLU A 36 -2.98 9.21 5.00
CA GLU A 36 -1.71 8.55 4.69
C GLU A 36 -1.73 7.07 5.07
N TRP A 37 -2.31 6.73 6.23
CA TRP A 37 -2.51 5.33 6.62
C TRP A 37 -3.35 4.59 5.58
N GLU A 38 -4.53 5.11 5.22
CA GLU A 38 -5.43 4.44 4.28
C GLU A 38 -4.78 4.23 2.91
N ARG A 39 -4.01 5.24 2.45
CA ARG A 39 -3.20 5.13 1.23
C ARG A 39 -2.18 4.00 1.36
N GLN A 40 -1.42 3.96 2.45
CA GLN A 40 -0.40 2.95 2.67
C GLN A 40 -1.00 1.55 2.80
N LYS A 41 -2.11 1.41 3.52
CA LYS A 41 -2.87 0.17 3.63
C LYS A 41 -3.32 -0.34 2.26
N THR A 42 -3.86 0.56 1.43
CA THR A 42 -4.30 0.25 0.07
C THR A 42 -3.12 -0.19 -0.81
N TYR A 43 -2.00 0.54 -0.74
CA TYR A 43 -0.79 0.20 -1.48
C TYR A 43 -0.27 -1.20 -1.09
N LEU A 44 -0.13 -1.46 0.21
CA LEU A 44 0.37 -2.75 0.72
C LEU A 44 -0.58 -3.91 0.39
N TYR A 45 -1.89 -3.69 0.49
CA TYR A 45 -2.88 -4.70 0.12
C TYR A 45 -2.78 -5.08 -1.36
N ASN A 46 -2.75 -4.08 -2.25
CA ASN A 46 -2.63 -4.33 -3.68
C ASN A 46 -1.29 -4.97 -4.04
N LYS A 47 -0.20 -4.55 -3.39
CA LYS A 47 1.12 -5.16 -3.56
C LYS A 47 1.10 -6.64 -3.17
N GLY A 48 0.52 -6.98 -2.02
CA GLY A 48 0.39 -8.38 -1.57
C GLY A 48 -0.47 -9.24 -2.50
N LEU A 49 -1.53 -8.68 -3.09
CA LEU A 49 -2.31 -9.38 -4.11
C LEU A 49 -1.49 -9.67 -5.38
N GLU A 50 -0.66 -8.73 -5.82
CA GLU A 50 0.18 -8.91 -7.00
C GLU A 50 1.30 -9.92 -6.75
N GLU A 51 1.97 -9.82 -5.60
CA GLU A 51 2.97 -10.80 -5.15
C GLU A 51 2.37 -12.20 -5.07
N GLY A 52 1.19 -12.36 -4.46
CA GLY A 52 0.52 -13.66 -4.38
C GLY A 52 0.10 -14.24 -5.73
N LYS A 53 -0.30 -13.41 -6.71
CA LYS A 53 -0.56 -13.86 -8.09
C LYS A 53 0.71 -14.35 -8.76
N GLN A 54 1.81 -13.62 -8.61
CA GLN A 54 3.09 -13.97 -9.20
C GLN A 54 3.64 -15.26 -8.58
N GLU A 55 3.61 -15.39 -7.26
CA GLU A 55 4.02 -16.60 -6.55
C GLU A 55 3.23 -17.82 -7.02
N LYS A 56 1.90 -17.68 -7.12
CA LYS A 56 1.04 -18.76 -7.63
C LYS A 56 1.35 -19.12 -9.08
N ALA A 57 1.58 -18.14 -9.96
CA ALA A 57 1.94 -18.40 -11.35
C ALA A 57 3.26 -19.19 -11.47
N VAL A 58 4.23 -18.90 -10.60
CA VAL A 58 5.51 -19.64 -10.52
C VAL A 58 5.31 -21.05 -9.97
N GLU A 59 4.48 -21.22 -8.94
CA GLU A 59 4.12 -22.53 -8.39
C GLU A 59 3.43 -23.40 -9.43
N ASP A 60 2.40 -22.86 -10.11
CA ASP A 60 1.68 -23.55 -11.18
C ASP A 60 2.63 -23.92 -12.32
N ALA A 61 3.55 -23.03 -12.72
CA ALA A 61 4.55 -23.33 -13.75
C ALA A 61 5.48 -24.49 -13.35
N ARG A 62 5.95 -24.54 -12.10
CA ARG A 62 6.78 -25.64 -11.60
C ARG A 62 6.02 -26.97 -11.58
N ASN A 63 4.77 -26.95 -11.15
CA ASN A 63 3.91 -28.13 -11.13
C ASN A 63 3.69 -28.65 -12.56
N LEU A 64 3.39 -27.78 -13.51
CA LEU A 64 3.19 -28.15 -14.92
C LEU A 64 4.48 -28.66 -15.59
N LEU A 65 5.63 -28.09 -15.26
CA LEU A 65 6.93 -28.59 -15.73
C LEU A 65 7.20 -30.01 -15.20
N THR A 66 6.83 -30.28 -13.95
CA THR A 66 6.98 -31.61 -13.31
C THR A 66 6.09 -32.65 -14.01
N GLU A 67 4.89 -32.25 -14.45
CA GLU A 67 3.98 -33.08 -15.25
C GLU A 67 4.43 -33.23 -16.73
N GLY A 68 5.56 -32.63 -17.13
CA GLY A 68 6.12 -32.76 -18.47
C GLY A 68 5.42 -31.90 -19.54
N ILE A 69 4.67 -30.86 -19.13
CA ILE A 69 4.04 -29.92 -20.06
C ILE A 69 5.10 -29.03 -20.72
N ALA A 70 4.93 -28.75 -22.00
CA ALA A 70 5.87 -27.95 -22.78
C ALA A 70 5.94 -26.49 -22.27
N PRO A 71 7.15 -25.88 -22.18
CA PRO A 71 7.32 -24.51 -21.67
C PRO A 71 6.50 -23.43 -22.40
N ASP A 72 6.24 -23.60 -23.70
CA ASP A 72 5.42 -22.66 -24.48
C ASP A 72 3.94 -22.67 -24.05
N VAL A 73 3.43 -23.85 -23.69
CA VAL A 73 2.06 -24.01 -23.19
C VAL A 73 1.95 -23.40 -21.80
N ILE A 74 2.95 -23.65 -20.95
CA ILE A 74 2.99 -23.12 -19.58
C ILE A 74 3.00 -21.59 -19.60
N ALA A 75 3.88 -20.97 -20.40
CA ALA A 75 3.93 -19.51 -20.54
C ALA A 75 2.56 -18.90 -20.94
N ARG A 76 1.85 -19.54 -21.87
CA ARG A 76 0.49 -19.11 -22.26
C ARG A 76 -0.54 -19.27 -21.15
N CYS A 77 -0.42 -20.31 -20.32
CA CYS A 77 -1.38 -20.62 -19.27
C CYS A 77 -1.17 -19.82 -17.98
N THR A 78 0.08 -19.57 -17.60
CA THR A 78 0.41 -18.87 -16.34
C THR A 78 0.61 -17.37 -16.52
N GLY A 79 0.78 -16.91 -17.77
CA GLY A 79 1.07 -15.51 -18.07
C GLY A 79 2.52 -15.11 -17.84
N LEU A 80 3.39 -16.06 -17.48
CA LEU A 80 4.83 -15.87 -17.41
C LEU A 80 5.44 -15.76 -18.81
N SER A 81 6.57 -15.08 -18.92
CA SER A 81 7.34 -15.09 -20.15
C SER A 81 7.98 -16.46 -20.40
N LEU A 82 8.24 -16.78 -21.66
CA LEU A 82 8.90 -18.03 -22.03
C LEU A 82 10.29 -18.16 -21.38
N GLU A 83 11.02 -17.04 -21.27
CA GLU A 83 12.34 -16.98 -20.64
C GLU A 83 12.28 -17.34 -19.15
N GLU A 84 11.27 -16.83 -18.42
CA GLU A 84 11.06 -17.16 -17.01
C GLU A 84 10.75 -18.64 -16.82
N VAL A 85 9.89 -19.22 -17.66
CA VAL A 85 9.55 -20.66 -17.59
C VAL A 85 10.75 -21.53 -17.92
N GLN A 86 11.57 -21.16 -18.91
CA GLN A 86 12.80 -21.89 -19.24
C GLN A 86 13.80 -21.85 -18.09
N LYS A 87 13.98 -20.69 -17.45
CA LYS A 87 14.83 -20.55 -16.28
C LYS A 87 14.34 -21.44 -15.12
N LEU A 88 13.03 -21.48 -14.86
CA LEU A 88 12.44 -22.38 -13.86
C LEU A 88 12.70 -23.86 -14.18
N ALA A 89 12.62 -24.25 -15.46
CA ALA A 89 12.95 -25.60 -15.89
C ALA A 89 14.42 -25.95 -15.61
N GLU A 90 15.35 -25.05 -15.93
CA GLU A 90 16.77 -25.22 -15.64
C GLU A 90 17.07 -25.30 -14.13
N GLU A 91 16.38 -24.49 -13.31
CA GLU A 91 16.51 -24.52 -11.85
C GLU A 91 16.03 -25.86 -11.28
N SER A 92 14.88 -26.35 -11.75
CA SER A 92 14.33 -27.64 -11.32
C SER A 92 15.22 -28.83 -11.70
N ALA A 93 15.92 -28.76 -12.84
CA ALA A 93 16.85 -29.79 -13.28
C ALA A 93 18.16 -29.83 -12.47
N LYS A 94 18.60 -28.69 -11.89
CA LYS A 94 19.83 -28.59 -11.09
C LYS A 94 19.67 -29.15 -9.67
N THR A 95 18.44 -29.27 -9.16
CA THR A 95 18.17 -29.80 -7.81
C THR A 95 18.16 -31.34 -7.75
N THR A 96 18.19 -32.04 -8.90
CA THR A 96 18.18 -33.52 -8.98
C THR A 96 19.58 -34.16 -9.02
N VAL A 97 20.64 -33.46 -8.58
CA VAL A 97 22.01 -33.99 -8.49
C VAL A 97 22.49 -34.04 -7.04
#